data_AF-A0A3D1H6G2-F1
#
_entry.id   AF-A0A3D1H6G2-F1
#
_cell.length_a   1.000
_cell.length_b   1.000
_cell.length_c   1.000
_cell.angle_alpha   90.00
_cell.angle_beta   90.00
_cell.angle_gamma   90.00
#
_symmetry.space_group_name_H-M   'P 1'
#
loop_
_entity.id
_entity.type
_entity.pdbx_description
1 polymer ?
#
loop_
_entity_poly.entity_id
_entity_poly.type
_entity_poly.pdbx_seq_one_letter_code
_entity_poly.pdbx_strand_id
1 'polypeptide(L)'
;GVMQHKIDIISSQVTIPQLNGIYEAGYDQLTYGLSTKQFIGYQYLVSRNKYHFRAGIEFNQGFTQGRRTWDFNANKSGLDKRFDTTIAFKAGIIVPIYTKSASDEEFFID
;
A
#
# COMPACT_ATOMS: atom_id res chain seq x y z
N GLY A 1 7.52 -0.51 -7.08
CA GLY A 1 6.13 -0.54 -7.57
C GLY A 1 5.73 0.83 -8.06
N VAL A 2 4.45 1.01 -8.37
CA VAL A 2 3.85 2.32 -8.69
C VAL A 2 2.89 2.69 -7.56
N MET A 3 2.93 3.94 -7.12
CA MET A 3 1.95 4.51 -6.19
C MET A 3 1.12 5.54 -6.94
N GLN A 4 -0.19 5.45 -6.77
CA GLN A 4 -1.15 6.45 -7.23
C GLN A 4 -1.91 6.97 -6.02
N HIS A 5 -2.09 8.27 -5.96
CA HIS A 5 -2.98 8.94 -5.02
C HIS A 5 -4.06 9.67 -5.81
N LYS A 6 -5.32 9.47 -5.41
CA LYS A 6 -6.49 10.18 -5.95
C LYS A 6 -7.48 10.36 -4.81
N ILE A 7 -8.07 11.55 -4.72
CA ILE A 7 -9.17 11.86 -3.83
C ILE A 7 -10.46 11.69 -4.63
N ASP A 8 -11.30 10.75 -4.21
CA ASP A 8 -12.64 10.60 -4.77
C ASP A 8 -13.61 11.48 -3.97
N ILE A 9 -14.27 12.41 -4.66
CA ILE A 9 -15.19 13.36 -4.05
C ILE A 9 -16.62 12.90 -4.36
N ILE A 10 -17.36 12.53 -3.31
CA ILE A 10 -18.74 12.04 -3.44
C ILE A 10 -19.67 13.08 -2.84
N SER A 11 -20.59 13.61 -3.65
CA SER A 11 -21.66 14.51 -3.21
C SER A 11 -23.01 13.81 -3.35
N SER A 12 -23.86 13.91 -2.33
CA SER A 12 -25.26 13.45 -2.40
C SER A 12 -26.13 14.35 -3.28
N GLN A 13 -25.69 15.57 -3.53
CA GLN A 13 -26.37 16.56 -4.34
C GLN A 13 -25.64 16.69 -5.68
N VAL A 14 -26.35 16.39 -6.77
CA VAL A 14 -25.85 16.48 -8.17
C VAL A 14 -25.57 17.94 -8.59
N THR A 15 -25.97 18.93 -7.78
CA THR A 15 -26.02 20.34 -8.16
C THR A 15 -24.77 21.17 -7.84
N ILE A 16 -23.70 20.62 -7.25
CA ILE A 16 -22.48 21.41 -6.96
C ILE A 16 -21.66 21.57 -8.24
N PRO A 17 -21.65 22.73 -8.92
CA PRO A 17 -21.06 22.86 -10.25
C PRO A 17 -19.54 22.63 -10.25
N GLN A 18 -18.87 22.91 -9.13
CA GLN A 18 -17.42 22.75 -8.97
C GLN A 18 -16.97 21.29 -8.82
N LEU A 19 -17.89 20.38 -8.46
CA LEU A 19 -17.59 18.95 -8.26
C LEU A 19 -18.14 18.09 -9.40
N ASN A 20 -18.50 18.70 -10.53
CA ASN A 20 -19.10 18.03 -11.66
C ASN A 20 -18.17 18.07 -12.90
N GLY A 21 -18.13 16.95 -13.63
CA GLY A 21 -17.44 16.83 -14.90
C GLY A 21 -15.95 17.14 -14.80
N ILE A 22 -15.45 17.99 -15.71
CA ILE A 22 -14.01 18.30 -15.80
C ILE A 22 -13.45 19.03 -14.57
N TYR A 23 -14.30 19.67 -13.76
CA TYR A 23 -13.84 20.43 -12.59
C TYR A 23 -13.44 19.52 -11.43
N GLU A 24 -14.01 18.31 -11.35
CA GLU A 24 -13.61 17.29 -10.37
C GLU A 24 -12.11 16.98 -10.45
N ALA A 25 -11.57 16.96 -11.68
CA ALA A 25 -10.17 16.69 -11.95
C ALA A 25 -9.22 17.76 -11.37
N GLY A 26 -9.68 18.97 -11.03
CA GLY A 26 -8.83 19.96 -10.38
C GLY A 26 -8.83 19.88 -8.85
N TYR A 27 -9.69 19.03 -8.28
CA TYR A 27 -9.79 18.78 -6.83
C TYR A 27 -9.34 17.36 -6.44
N ASP A 28 -9.29 16.41 -7.38
CA ASP A 28 -8.95 15.01 -7.12
C ASP A 28 -7.49 14.75 -6.73
N GLN A 29 -6.63 15.77 -6.81
CA GLN A 29 -5.19 15.71 -6.48
C GLN A 29 -4.51 14.45 -7.02
N LEU A 30 -4.80 14.11 -8.28
CA LEU A 30 -4.24 12.92 -8.91
C LEU A 30 -2.71 13.01 -9.03
N THR A 31 -2.00 12.13 -8.34
CA THR A 31 -0.56 11.95 -8.48
C THR A 31 -0.22 10.49 -8.75
N TYR A 32 0.85 10.24 -9.52
CA TYR A 32 1.41 8.90 -9.62
C TYR A 32 2.93 8.94 -9.83
N GLY A 33 3.59 7.87 -9.39
CA GLY A 33 5.03 7.71 -9.63
C GLY A 33 5.59 6.43 -9.03
N LEU A 34 6.91 6.37 -8.95
CA LEU A 34 7.62 5.21 -8.42
C LEU A 34 7.45 5.12 -6.91
N SER A 35 7.35 3.90 -6.41
CA SER A 35 7.27 3.66 -4.97
C SER A 35 8.13 2.50 -4.53
N THR A 36 8.75 2.67 -3.37
CA THR A 36 9.51 1.66 -2.63
C THR A 36 8.72 1.20 -1.42
N LYS A 37 8.89 -0.08 -1.08
CA LYS A 37 8.29 -0.72 0.10
C LYS A 37 9.39 -1.42 0.86
N GLN A 38 9.51 -1.10 2.15
CA GLN A 38 10.52 -1.65 3.05
C GLN A 38 9.81 -2.25 4.26
N PHE A 39 10.19 -3.45 4.67
CA PHE A 39 9.66 -4.09 5.86
C PHE A 39 10.81 -4.39 6.82
N ILE A 40 10.66 -3.96 8.06
CA ILE A 40 11.61 -4.23 9.15
C ILE A 40 10.82 -4.88 10.27
N GLY A 41 11.20 -6.10 10.65
CA GLY A 41 10.47 -6.84 11.65
C GLY A 41 11.16 -8.13 12.07
N TYR A 42 10.53 -8.80 13.02
CA TYR A 42 10.96 -10.08 13.54
C TYR A 42 10.00 -11.18 13.10
N GLN A 43 10.56 -12.33 12.76
CA GLN A 43 9.81 -13.53 12.43
C GLN A 43 10.23 -14.65 13.39
N TYR A 44 9.26 -15.16 14.13
CA TYR A 44 9.44 -16.27 15.06
C TYR A 44 8.99 -17.57 14.39
N LEU A 45 9.95 -18.42 14.01
CA LEU A 45 9.75 -19.73 13.40
C LEU A 45 10.06 -20.83 14.42
N VAL A 46 9.21 -21.85 14.51
CA VAL A 46 9.38 -22.99 15.44
C VAL A 46 9.39 -24.29 14.65
N SER A 47 10.45 -25.08 14.79
CA SER A 47 10.72 -26.27 13.97
C SER A 47 9.70 -27.41 14.12
N ARG A 48 8.94 -27.47 15.23
CA ARG A 48 7.99 -28.56 15.54
C ARG A 48 6.54 -28.11 15.80
N ASN A 49 6.18 -26.87 15.49
CA ASN A 49 4.88 -26.30 15.91
C ASN A 49 4.03 -25.80 14.73
N LYS A 50 2.70 -25.88 14.90
CA LYS A 50 1.67 -25.57 13.89
C LYS A 50 1.46 -24.07 13.60
N TYR A 51 2.18 -23.18 14.28
CA TYR A 51 2.02 -21.73 14.15
C TYR A 51 3.37 -21.03 14.21
N HIS A 52 3.60 -20.10 13.29
CA HIS A 52 4.69 -19.14 13.33
C HIS A 52 4.12 -17.73 13.38
N PHE A 53 4.89 -16.78 13.90
CA PHE A 53 4.45 -15.40 14.06
C PHE A 53 5.41 -14.46 13.35
N ARG A 54 4.88 -13.38 12.78
CA ARG A 54 5.66 -12.28 12.20
C ARG A 54 5.09 -10.97 12.70
N ALA A 55 5.96 -10.08 13.15
CA ALA A 55 5.59 -8.74 13.56
C ALA A 55 6.63 -7.73 13.09
N GLY A 56 6.22 -6.53 12.72
CA GLY A 56 7.13 -5.48 12.26
C GLY A 56 6.44 -4.24 11.73
N ILE A 57 7.22 -3.36 11.14
CA ILE A 57 6.78 -2.10 10.55
C ILE A 57 7.09 -2.14 9.06
N GLU A 58 6.13 -1.70 8.25
CA GLU A 58 6.29 -1.47 6.82
C GLU A 58 6.31 0.03 6.53
N PHE A 59 7.31 0.45 5.76
CA PHE A 59 7.44 1.80 5.23
C PHE A 59 7.17 1.75 3.73
N ASN A 60 6.13 2.45 3.30
CA ASN A 60 5.82 2.68 1.89
C ASN A 60 6.20 4.13 1.56
N GLN A 61 7.12 4.31 0.63
CA GLN A 61 7.58 5.64 0.19
C GLN A 61 7.28 5.78 -1.30
N GLY A 62 6.59 6.84 -1.68
CA GLY A 62 6.16 7.16 -3.04
C GLY A 62 6.79 8.46 -3.51
N PHE A 63 7.54 8.40 -4.59
CA PHE A 63 8.05 9.55 -5.33
C PHE A 63 7.06 9.84 -6.46
N THR A 64 6.02 10.61 -6.14
CA THR A 64 4.87 10.85 -7.02
C THR A 64 5.00 12.21 -7.70
N GLN A 65 4.33 12.37 -8.85
CA GLN A 65 4.17 13.64 -9.52
C GLN A 65 2.70 13.86 -9.85
N GLY A 66 2.22 15.09 -9.65
CA GLY A 66 0.87 15.46 -10.02
C GLY A 66 0.65 15.44 -11.54
N ARG A 67 -0.59 15.10 -11.92
CA ARG A 67 -1.01 14.91 -13.33
C ARG A 67 -2.05 15.91 -13.80
N ARG A 68 -2.37 16.86 -12.94
CA ARG A 68 -3.29 17.96 -13.22
C ARG A 68 -2.46 19.18 -13.48
N THR A 69 -2.77 19.93 -14.54
CA THR A 69 -2.03 21.16 -14.87
C THR A 69 -2.21 22.23 -13.79
N TRP A 70 -3.36 22.23 -13.13
CA TRP A 70 -3.74 23.19 -12.11
C TRP A 70 -4.39 22.50 -10.90
N ASP A 71 -4.04 22.97 -9.70
CA ASP A 71 -4.68 22.60 -8.44
C ASP A 71 -5.58 23.75 -7.99
N PHE A 72 -6.89 23.51 -7.93
CA PHE A 72 -7.87 24.53 -7.56
C PHE A 72 -7.83 24.89 -6.07
N ASN A 73 -7.45 23.95 -5.19
CA ASN A 73 -7.40 24.19 -3.75
C ASN A 73 -6.22 25.08 -3.36
N ALA A 74 -5.05 24.80 -3.94
CA ALA A 74 -3.82 25.53 -3.65
C ALA A 74 -3.57 26.72 -4.60
N ASN A 75 -4.43 26.89 -5.62
CA ASN A 75 -4.34 27.91 -6.65
C ASN A 75 -2.95 28.03 -7.29
N LYS A 76 -2.36 26.89 -7.63
CA LYS A 76 -1.01 26.77 -8.18
C LYS A 76 -0.93 25.65 -9.23
N SER A 77 0.25 25.52 -9.85
CA SER A 77 0.51 24.39 -10.76
C SER A 77 0.36 23.05 -10.04
N GLY A 78 -0.36 22.11 -10.65
CA GLY A 78 -0.58 20.76 -10.12
C GLY A 78 0.47 19.73 -10.57
N LEU A 79 1.56 20.15 -11.22
CA LEU A 79 2.60 19.26 -11.76
C LEU A 79 3.80 19.05 -10.82
N ASP A 80 3.68 19.54 -9.59
CA ASP A 80 4.71 19.42 -8.57
C ASP A 80 5.02 17.95 -8.23
N LYS A 81 6.27 17.70 -7.86
CA LYS A 81 6.70 16.42 -7.29
C LYS A 81 6.34 16.37 -5.81
N ARG A 82 5.89 15.20 -5.35
CA ARG A 82 5.48 14.97 -3.97
C ARG A 82 6.15 13.69 -3.43
N PHE A 83 6.41 13.70 -2.13
CA PHE A 83 6.92 12.55 -1.41
C PHE A 83 5.82 12.01 -0.48
N ASP A 84 5.14 10.97 -0.94
CA ASP A 84 4.02 10.33 -0.23
C ASP A 84 4.56 9.20 0.64
N THR A 85 4.26 9.18 1.94
CA THR A 85 4.75 8.13 2.85
C THR A 85 3.60 7.53 3.66
N THR A 86 3.57 6.21 3.75
CA THR A 86 2.66 5.47 4.64
C THR A 86 3.47 4.52 5.51
N ILE A 87 3.25 4.59 6.82
CA ILE A 87 3.84 3.68 7.80
C ILE A 87 2.73 2.76 8.30
N ALA A 88 2.97 1.45 8.27
CA ALA A 88 1.99 0.45 8.72
C ALA A 88 2.64 -0.52 9.71
N PHE A 89 1.97 -0.75 10.84
CA PHE A 89 2.30 -1.89 11.71
C PHE A 89 1.72 -3.17 11.11
N LYS A 90 2.51 -4.24 11.03
CA LYS A 90 2.09 -5.53 10.50
C LYS A 90 2.36 -6.63 11.52
N ALA A 91 1.31 -7.38 11.84
CA ALA A 91 1.40 -8.63 12.58
C ALA A 91 0.68 -9.72 11.79
N GLY A 92 1.20 -10.94 11.81
CA GLY A 92 0.64 -12.07 11.08
C GLY A 92 0.97 -13.40 11.74
N ILE A 93 0.04 -14.33 11.62
CA ILE A 93 0.21 -15.75 12.00
C ILE A 93 0.41 -16.53 10.70
N ILE A 94 1.44 -17.35 10.65
CA ILE A 94 1.75 -18.23 9.53
C ILE A 94 1.41 -19.66 9.98
N VAL A 95 0.49 -20.30 9.27
CA VAL A 95 0.05 -21.68 9.54
C VAL A 95 0.62 -22.59 8.45
N PRO A 96 1.65 -23.41 8.73
CA PRO A 96 2.14 -24.40 7.78
C PRO A 96 1.09 -25.50 7.58
N ILE A 97 0.79 -25.82 6.32
CA ILE A 97 -0.06 -26.96 5.94
C ILE A 97 0.88 -28.09 5.51
N TYR A 98 0.93 -29.16 6.29
CA TYR A 98 1.68 -30.38 5.96
C TYR A 98 0.73 -31.42 5.35
N THR A 99 1.02 -31.84 4.12
CA THR A 99 0.18 -32.80 3.36
C THR A 99 0.54 -34.26 3.65
N LYS A 100 1.67 -34.51 4.31
CA LYS A 100 2.12 -35.84 4.75
C LYS A 100 2.29 -35.86 6.27
N SER A 101 1.97 -36.99 6.88
CA SER A 101 2.26 -37.21 8.30
C SER A 101 3.77 -37.28 8.49
N ALA A 102 4.29 -36.66 9.56
CA ALA A 102 5.71 -36.69 9.93
C ALA A 102 6.25 -38.13 10.18
N SER A 103 5.39 -39.15 10.16
CA SER A 103 5.72 -40.56 10.26
C SER A 103 6.21 -41.20 8.94
N ASP A 104 6.01 -40.55 7.79
CA ASP A 104 6.41 -41.07 6.47
C ASP A 104 7.71 -40.44 5.93
N GLU A 105 8.37 -39.60 6.72
CA GLU A 105 9.66 -39.00 6.35
C GLU A 105 10.80 -39.97 6.72
N GLU A 106 11.10 -40.91 5.82
CA GLU A 106 12.35 -41.68 5.88
C GLU A 106 13.52 -40.75 5.51
N PHE A 107 14.32 -40.40 6.50
CA PHE A 107 15.61 -39.75 6.29
C PHE A 107 16.62 -40.81 5.85
N PHE A 108 16.92 -40.88 4.56
CA PHE A 108 18.12 -41.56 4.08
C PHE A 108 19.32 -40.69 4.42
N ILE A 109 20.02 -41.05 5.48
CA ILE A 109 21.37 -40.57 5.79
C ILE A 109 22.31 -41.63 5.20
N ASP A 110 23.02 -41.27 4.14
CA ASP A 110 24.21 -41.96 3.64
C ASP A 110 25.46 -41.23 4.19
#